data_AF-A0A4R1ZF47-F1
#
_entry.id   AF-A0A4R1ZF47-F1
#
_cell.length_a   1.000
_cell.length_b   1.000
_cell.length_c   1.000
_cell.angle_alpha   90.00
_cell.angle_beta   90.00
_cell.angle_gamma   90.00
#
_symmetry.space_group_name_H-M   'P 1'
#
loop_
_entity.id
_entity.type
_entity.pdbx_description
1 polymer ?
#
loop_
_entity_poly.entity_id
_entity_poly.type
_entity_poly.pdbx_seq_one_letter_code
_entity_poly.pdbx_strand_id
1 'polypeptide(L)' 'MAGYLMFSEIWTPFKMVGIRVFKDENGDYWYKYRNNKRSRLFR' A
#
# COMPACT_ATOMS: atom_id res chain seq x y z
N MET A 1 -17.83 13.67 -4.47
CA MET A 1 -17.05 13.36 -3.26
C MET A 1 -16.27 12.07 -3.51
N ALA A 2 -14.96 12.15 -3.71
CA ALA A 2 -14.12 10.98 -3.92
C ALA A 2 -14.05 10.21 -2.60
N GLY A 3 -14.56 8.97 -2.58
CA GLY A 3 -14.42 8.09 -1.43
C GLY A 3 -12.95 7.80 -1.19
N TYR A 4 -12.37 8.43 -0.18
CA TYR A 4 -11.04 8.09 0.30
C TYR A 4 -11.15 6.72 0.95
N LEU A 5 -10.78 5.65 0.23
CA LEU A 5 -10.32 4.45 0.91
C LEU A 5 -9.15 4.91 1.79
N MET A 6 -9.31 4.82 3.12
CA MET A 6 -8.28 5.16 4.11
C MET A 6 -7.14 4.14 4.03
N PHE A 7 -6.33 4.24 2.99
CA PHE A 7 -5.07 3.53 2.89
C PHE A 7 -4.02 4.29 3.69
N SER A 8 -3.64 3.76 4.85
CA SER A 8 -2.50 4.28 5.60
C SER A 8 -1.22 3.80 4.92
N GLU A 9 -0.48 4.71 4.31
CA GLU A 9 0.84 4.39 3.74
C GLU A 9 1.85 4.19 4.87
N ILE A 10 2.49 3.03 4.91
CA ILE A 10 3.52 2.72 5.91
C ILE A 10 4.86 3.20 5.36
N TRP A 11 5.52 4.10 6.09
CA TRP A 11 6.89 4.48 5.77
C TRP A 11 7.83 3.34 6.15
N THR A 12 8.42 2.69 5.15
CA THR A 12 9.38 1.60 5.32
C THR A 12 10.69 1.97 4.61
N PRO A 13 11.84 1.44 5.04
CA PRO A 13 13.10 1.63 4.32
C PRO A 13 13.01 1.15 2.86
N PHE A 14 12.15 0.17 2.58
CA PHE A 14 11.86 -0.30 1.23
C PHE A 14 11.17 0.73 0.33
N LYS A 15 10.61 1.80 0.90
CA LYS A 15 10.09 2.96 0.14
C LYS A 15 11.18 3.63 -0.68
N MET A 16 12.42 3.65 -0.19
CA MET A 16 13.57 4.16 -0.95
C MET A 16 13.91 3.27 -2.16
N VAL A 17 13.70 1.96 -2.04
CA VAL A 17 13.89 0.98 -3.13
C VAL A 17 12.69 0.98 -4.10
N GLY A 18 11.61 1.70 -3.76
CA GLY A 18 10.41 1.84 -4.57
C GLY A 18 9.27 0.90 -4.19
N ILE A 19 9.36 0.18 -3.07
CA ILE A 19 8.27 -0.62 -2.52
C ILE A 19 7.45 0.27 -1.58
N ARG A 20 6.21 0.56 -1.94
CA ARG A 20 5.23 1.27 -1.10
C ARG A 20 4.27 0.26 -0.51
N VAL A 21 4.12 0.27 0.81
CA VAL A 21 3.19 -0.61 1.51
C VAL A 21 2.01 0.22 2.01
N PHE A 22 0.81 -0.26 1.78
CA PHE A 22 -0.44 0.36 2.20
C PHE A 22 -1.18 -0.63 3.09
N LYS A 23 -1.74 -0.13 4.18
CA LYS A 23 -2.64 -0.87 5.04
C LYS A 23 -4.06 -0.32 4.89
N ASP A 24 -5.00 -1.21 4.63
CA ASP A 24 -6.43 -0.91 4.61
C ASP A 24 -7.01 -0.97 6.03
N GLU A 25 -8.13 -0.30 6.28
CA GLU A 25 -8.83 -0.35 7.58
C GLU A 25 -9.32 -1.78 7.93
N ASN A 26 -9.57 -2.60 6.91
CA ASN A 26 -9.95 -4.01 7.09
C ASN A 26 -8.78 -4.93 7.52
N GLY A 27 -7.58 -4.38 7.70
CA GLY A 27 -6.37 -5.14 8.05
C GLY A 27 -5.63 -5.73 6.85
N ASP A 28 -6.12 -5.52 5.63
CA ASP A 28 -5.48 -5.97 4.41
C ASP A 28 -4.19 -5.19 4.11
N TYR A 29 -3.14 -5.93 3.75
CA TYR A 29 -1.87 -5.36 3.34
C TYR A 29 -1.73 -5.39 1.82
N TRP A 30 -1.46 -4.21 1.27
CA TRP A 30 -1.23 -3.99 -0.15
C TRP A 30 0.19 -3.47 -0.35
N TYR A 31 0.83 -3.90 -1.43
CA TYR A 31 2.09 -3.29 -1.83
C TYR A 31 2.03 -2.83 -3.28
N LYS A 32 2.83 -1.80 -3.57
CA LYS A 32 3.09 -1.31 -4.91
C LYS A 32 4.59 -1.19 -5.08
N TYR A 33 5.13 -1.81 -6.12
CA TYR A 33 6.54 -1.66 -6.47
C TYR A 33 6.69 -0.73 -7.68
N ARG A 34 7.35 0.42 -7.49
CA ARG A 34 7.55 1.49 -8.49
C ARG A 34 6.27 1.81 -9.27
N ASN A 35 6.18 1.33 -10.51
CA ASN A 35 5.09 1.59 -11.45
C ASN A 35 4.18 0.38 -11.72
N ASN A 36 4.41 -0.74 -11.02
CA ASN A 36 3.54 -1.90 -11.14
C ASN A 36 2.16 -1.66 -10.48
N LYS A 37 1.16 -2.41 -10.95
CA LYS A 37 -0.17 -2.45 -10.32
C LYS A 37 -0.04 -2.88 -8.85
N ARG A 38 -0.90 -2.31 -7.99
CA ARG A 38 -1.00 -2.70 -6.58
C ARG A 38 -1.32 -4.18 -6.52
N SER A 39 -0.49 -4.94 -5.80
CA SER A 39 -0.72 -6.36 -5.56
C SER A 39 -1.06 -6.55 -4.09
N ARG A 40 -2.06 -7.40 -3.82
CA ARG A 40 -2.48 -7.76 -2.47
C ARG A 40 -1.44 -8.75 -1.94
N LEU A 41 -0.86 -8.47 -0.77
CA LEU A 41 0.12 -9.37 -0.16
C LEU A 41 -0.61 -10.50 0.55
N PHE A 42 -1.48 -10.18 1.50
CA PHE A 42 -2.18 -11.17 2.34
C PHE A 42 -3.50 -10.60 2.90
N ARG A 43 -4.45 -11.51 3.17
CA ARG A 43 -5.66 -11.30 3.99
C ARG A 43 -5.33 -11.65 5.44
#